data_AF-A0A5C8IBP3-F1
#
_entry.id   AF-A0A5C8IBP3-F1
#
_cell.length_a   1.000
_cell.length_b   1.000
_cell.length_c   1.000
_cell.angle_alpha   90.00
_cell.angle_beta   90.00
_cell.angle_gamma   90.00
#
_symmetry.space_group_name_H-M   'P 1'
#
loop_
_entity.id
_entity.type
_entity.pdbx_description
1 polymer ?
#
loop_
_entity_poly.entity_id
_entity_poly.type
_entity_poly.pdbx_seq_one_letter_code
_entity_poly.pdbx_strand_id
1 'polypeptide(L)'
;MYDFNPNFSLLASWEPEAGSAAATALESEGVACRWRNNSSGETIDISVASFDAGTLERLANEAYESSTMVPTYGDEAYFEVQGDEGEAIVFDGAYWLVARSVYFQEPGDAEPLVNDALSALP
;
A
#
# COMPACT_ATOMS: atom_id res chain seq x y z
N MET A 1 -1.54 -21.29 -9.30
CA MET A 1 -0.25 -21.19 -10.02
C MET A 1 -0.01 -19.69 -10.08
N TYR A 2 1.00 -19.19 -9.37
CA TYR A 2 1.24 -17.75 -9.22
C TYR A 2 1.55 -17.19 -10.61
N ASP A 3 0.76 -16.22 -11.09
CA ASP A 3 1.06 -15.46 -12.30
C ASP A 3 2.28 -14.57 -11.99
N PHE A 4 3.46 -15.19 -11.98
CA PHE A 4 4.72 -14.46 -12.01
C PHE A 4 4.72 -13.69 -13.31
N ASN A 5 4.48 -12.38 -13.26
CA ASN A 5 4.79 -11.52 -14.38
C ASN A 5 6.32 -11.35 -14.38
N PRO A 6 7.06 -12.01 -15.30
CA PRO A 6 8.52 -11.94 -15.33
C PRO A 6 9.03 -10.52 -15.65
N ASN A 7 8.12 -9.61 -15.97
CA ASN A 7 8.44 -8.23 -16.28
C ASN A 7 8.49 -7.33 -15.04
N PHE A 8 8.23 -7.82 -13.82
CA PHE A 8 8.46 -7.04 -12.60
C PHE A 8 9.71 -7.50 -11.86
N SER A 9 10.53 -6.54 -11.44
CA SER A 9 11.68 -6.79 -10.56
C SER A 9 11.50 -6.03 -9.25
N LEU A 10 11.73 -6.71 -8.12
CA LEU A 10 11.86 -6.04 -6.83
C LEU A 10 13.10 -5.12 -6.88
N LEU A 11 12.93 -3.86 -6.50
CA LEU A 11 14.05 -2.95 -6.33
C LEU A 11 14.71 -3.21 -4.98
N ALA A 12 16.01 -3.54 -5.02
CA ALA A 12 16.80 -3.81 -3.81
C ALA A 12 17.01 -2.56 -2.94
N SER A 13 16.95 -1.36 -3.54
CA SER A 13 17.05 -0.08 -2.85
C SER A 13 16.49 1.04 -3.72
N TRP A 14 15.78 1.98 -3.10
CA TRP A 14 15.44 3.29 -3.66
C TRP A 14 15.25 4.27 -2.50
N GLU A 15 15.20 5.57 -2.81
CA GLU A 15 14.84 6.60 -1.83
C GLU A 15 13.36 6.96 -2.04
N PRO A 16 12.47 6.69 -1.07
CA PRO A 16 11.09 7.14 -1.15
C PRO A 16 11.00 8.67 -1.15
N GLU A 17 9.96 9.21 -1.80
CA GLU A 17 9.68 10.63 -1.71
C GLU A 17 9.28 11.01 -0.27
N ALA A 18 9.76 12.15 0.22
CA ALA A 18 9.42 12.61 1.55
C ALA A 18 7.90 12.83 1.68
N GLY A 19 7.31 12.30 2.76
CA GLY A 19 5.86 12.33 2.98
C GLY A 19 5.06 11.27 2.21
N SER A 20 5.71 10.41 1.41
CA SER A 20 5.04 9.24 0.83
C SER A 20 4.78 8.16 1.88
N ALA A 21 3.83 7.27 1.61
CA ALA A 21 3.54 6.14 2.50
C ALA A 21 4.77 5.26 2.75
N ALA A 22 5.62 5.07 1.74
CA ALA A 22 6.88 4.34 1.86
C ALA A 22 7.88 5.04 2.80
N ALA A 23 7.99 6.37 2.73
CA ALA A 23 8.81 7.13 3.68
C ALA A 23 8.27 6.98 5.12
N THR A 24 6.97 7.16 5.31
CA THR A 24 6.31 6.99 6.62
C THR A 24 6.53 5.60 7.21
N ALA A 25 6.42 4.55 6.39
CA ALA A 25 6.67 3.18 6.85
C ALA A 25 8.11 3.00 7.32
N LEU A 26 9.10 3.43 6.52
CA LEU A 26 10.52 3.29 6.88
C LEU A 26 10.92 4.14 8.08
N GLU A 27 10.41 5.36 8.21
CA GLU A 27 10.63 6.24 9.38
C GLU A 27 10.07 5.63 10.67
N SER A 28 9.05 4.79 10.55
CA SER A 28 8.37 4.11 11.65
C SER A 28 8.92 2.70 11.91
N GLU A 29 10.14 2.41 11.44
CA GLU A 29 10.79 1.09 11.57
C GLU A 29 10.00 -0.06 10.91
N GLY A 30 9.13 0.28 9.95
CA GLY A 30 8.36 -0.65 9.13
C GLY A 30 9.11 -1.11 7.87
N VAL A 31 8.35 -1.56 6.87
CA VAL A 31 8.86 -2.08 5.61
C VAL A 31 8.21 -1.35 4.45
N ALA A 32 9.01 -0.98 3.46
CA ALA A 32 8.52 -0.60 2.14
C ALA A 32 9.16 -1.52 1.10
N CYS A 33 8.35 -2.00 0.15
CA CYS A 33 8.78 -2.78 -1.00
C CYS A 33 8.31 -2.10 -2.28
N ARG A 34 9.20 -1.96 -3.27
CA ARG A 34 8.88 -1.42 -4.58
C ARG A 34 9.24 -2.42 -5.66
N TRP A 35 8.26 -2.82 -6.46
CA TRP A 35 8.47 -3.55 -7.71
C TRP A 35 8.42 -2.57 -8.86
N ARG A 36 9.26 -2.79 -9.88
CA ARG A 36 9.26 -1.99 -11.10
C ARG A 36 9.04 -2.88 -12.30
N ASN A 37 8.13 -2.47 -13.17
CA ASN A 37 7.97 -3.05 -14.49
C ASN A 37 9.22 -2.75 -15.33
N ASN A 38 9.93 -3.76 -15.81
CA ASN A 38 11.20 -3.63 -16.52
C ASN A 38 11.03 -3.01 -17.92
N SER A 39 9.81 -2.97 -18.46
CA SER A 39 9.53 -2.41 -19.79
C SER A 39 9.01 -0.97 -19.70
N SER A 40 8.01 -0.71 -18.85
CA SER A 40 7.40 0.62 -18.73
C SER A 40 8.08 1.52 -17.70
N GLY A 41 8.74 0.94 -16.70
CA GLY A 41 9.31 1.68 -15.57
C GLY A 41 8.32 1.99 -14.45
N GLU A 42 7.03 1.69 -14.65
CA GLU A 42 5.98 1.86 -13.64
C GLU A 42 6.22 1.01 -12.40
N THR A 43 5.78 1.52 -11.26
CA THR A 43 6.04 0.90 -9.95
C THR A 43 4.78 0.41 -9.26
N ILE A 44 4.96 -0.61 -8.43
CA ILE A 44 4.00 -1.02 -7.41
C ILE A 44 4.72 -0.92 -6.08
N ASP A 45 4.14 -0.15 -5.16
CA ASP A 45 4.66 0.05 -3.82
C ASP A 45 3.74 -0.58 -2.80
N ILE A 46 4.32 -1.32 -1.86
CA ILE A 46 3.65 -1.83 -0.66
C ILE A 46 4.41 -1.31 0.54
N SER A 47 3.74 -0.56 1.41
CA SER A 47 4.28 0.05 2.61
C SER A 47 3.52 -0.47 3.83
N VAL A 48 4.23 -0.89 4.86
CA VAL A 48 3.65 -1.48 6.07
C VAL A 48 4.38 -0.96 7.29
N ALA A 49 3.64 -0.51 8.30
CA ALA A 49 4.16 -0.21 9.62
C ALA A 49 3.15 -0.57 10.71
N SER A 50 3.64 -0.78 11.92
CA SER A 50 2.79 -0.93 13.11
C SER A 50 2.80 0.34 13.93
N PHE A 51 1.64 0.75 14.44
CA PHE A 51 1.50 1.98 15.22
C PHE A 51 0.72 1.75 16.52
N ASP A 52 0.81 2.71 17.43
CA ASP A 52 -0.11 2.77 18.56
C ASP A 52 -1.53 3.18 18.12
N ALA A 53 -2.52 2.88 18.95
CA ALA A 53 -3.93 3.10 18.63
C ALA A 53 -4.28 4.56 18.30
N GLY A 54 -3.65 5.53 18.97
CA GLY A 54 -3.92 6.95 18.70
C GLY A 54 -3.38 7.39 17.34
N THR A 55 -2.23 6.86 16.95
CA THR A 55 -1.67 7.09 15.62
C THR A 55 -2.50 6.43 14.52
N LEU A 56 -2.98 5.20 14.74
CA LEU A 56 -3.87 4.52 13.79
C LEU A 56 -5.19 5.27 13.61
N GLU A 57 -5.83 5.70 14.71
CA GLU A 57 -7.06 6.48 14.64
C GLU A 57 -6.87 7.80 13.87
N ARG A 58 -5.74 8.49 14.07
CA ARG A 58 -5.40 9.69 13.30
C ARG A 58 -5.27 9.39 11.80
N LEU A 59 -4.51 8.36 11.44
CA LEU A 59 -4.30 7.96 10.04
C LEU A 59 -5.61 7.51 9.39
N ALA A 60 -6.49 6.81 10.11
CA ALA A 60 -7.80 6.39 9.64
C ALA A 60 -8.73 7.59 9.40
N ASN A 61 -8.73 8.58 10.30
CA ASN A 61 -9.48 9.82 10.08
C ASN A 61 -8.96 10.61 8.87
N GLU A 62 -7.64 10.67 8.67
CA GLU A 62 -7.03 11.29 7.49
C GLU A 62 -7.47 10.58 6.21
N ALA A 63 -7.42 9.24 6.18
CA ALA A 63 -7.90 8.44 5.06
C ALA A 63 -9.40 8.64 4.80
N TYR A 64 -10.23 8.66 5.85
CA TYR A 64 -11.66 8.92 5.74
C TYR A 64 -11.96 10.30 5.11
N GLU A 65 -11.14 11.30 5.39
CA GLU A 65 -11.30 12.65 4.81
C GLU A 65 -10.81 12.75 3.36
N SER A 66 -9.74 12.03 2.99
CA SER A 66 -9.12 12.15 1.65
C SER A 66 -9.62 11.13 0.63
N SER A 67 -10.18 10.01 1.06
CA SER A 67 -10.45 8.84 0.21
C SER A 67 -11.84 8.25 0.44
N THR A 68 -12.12 7.08 -0.17
CA THR A 68 -13.41 6.40 -0.03
C THR A 68 -13.25 5.09 0.71
N MET A 69 -14.03 4.88 1.77
CA MET A 69 -14.04 3.61 2.48
C MET A 69 -14.58 2.49 1.58
N VAL A 70 -13.88 1.34 1.56
CA VAL A 70 -14.22 0.18 0.71
C VAL A 70 -14.22 -1.10 1.52
N PRO A 71 -15.10 -2.08 1.20
CA PRO A 71 -15.18 -3.35 1.92
C PRO A 71 -14.16 -4.39 1.41
N THR A 72 -13.27 -4.02 0.48
CA THR A 72 -12.48 -4.97 -0.32
C THR A 72 -11.35 -5.64 0.47
N TYR A 73 -10.74 -4.95 1.43
CA TYR A 73 -9.49 -5.38 2.05
C TYR A 73 -9.59 -5.73 3.54
N GLY A 74 -10.80 -5.81 4.10
CA GLY A 74 -11.02 -6.05 5.52
C GLY A 74 -12.11 -5.15 6.10
N ASP A 75 -12.09 -5.01 7.43
CA ASP A 75 -13.10 -4.27 8.18
C ASP A 75 -12.96 -2.74 8.01
N GLU A 76 -11.73 -2.23 8.02
CA GLU A 76 -11.43 -0.81 7.84
C GLU A 76 -10.37 -0.60 6.76
N ALA A 77 -10.85 -0.14 5.61
CA ALA A 77 -10.04 0.03 4.43
C ALA A 77 -10.58 1.17 3.55
N TYR A 78 -9.67 1.81 2.84
CA TYR A 78 -9.96 2.94 2.00
C TYR A 78 -9.26 2.82 0.65
N PHE A 79 -9.83 3.48 -0.36
CA PHE A 79 -9.27 3.56 -1.68
C PHE A 79 -9.49 4.95 -2.27
N GLU A 80 -8.46 5.45 -2.95
CA GLU A 80 -8.56 6.63 -3.79
C GLU A 80 -7.70 6.48 -5.04
N VAL A 81 -7.96 7.34 -6.02
CA VAL A 81 -7.09 7.53 -7.19
C VAL A 81 -6.60 8.97 -7.16
N GLN A 82 -5.29 9.15 -6.94
CA GLN A 82 -4.64 10.46 -6.98
C GLN A 82 -3.84 10.57 -8.28
N GLY A 83 -4.34 11.40 -9.21
CA GLY A 83 -3.77 11.46 -10.56
C GLY A 83 -4.13 10.21 -11.35
N ASP A 84 -3.12 9.44 -11.74
CA ASP A 84 -3.26 8.15 -12.44
C ASP A 84 -2.93 6.95 -11.55
N GLU A 85 -2.53 7.17 -10.29
CA GLU A 85 -2.19 6.13 -9.32
C GLU A 85 -3.34 5.87 -8.35
N GLY A 86 -3.77 4.62 -8.25
CA GLY A 86 -4.63 4.17 -7.16
C GLY A 86 -3.83 3.86 -5.90
N GLU A 87 -4.44 4.15 -4.77
CA GLU A 87 -3.90 3.90 -3.44
C GLU A 87 -4.93 3.18 -2.58
N ALA A 88 -4.57 2.00 -2.07
CA ALA A 88 -5.32 1.23 -1.09
C ALA A 88 -4.68 1.43 0.29
N ILE A 89 -5.48 1.81 1.28
CA ILE A 89 -5.06 2.04 2.66
C ILE A 89 -5.84 1.08 3.54
N VAL A 90 -5.15 0.25 4.33
CA VAL A 90 -5.76 -0.79 5.15
C VAL A 90 -5.28 -0.71 6.58
N PHE A 91 -6.23 -0.84 7.51
CA PHE A 91 -5.97 -0.93 8.94
C PHE A 91 -6.32 -2.35 9.41
N ASP A 92 -5.33 -3.10 9.89
CA ASP A 92 -5.51 -4.45 10.40
C ASP A 92 -4.83 -4.61 11.77
N GLY A 93 -5.63 -4.60 12.83
CA GLY A 93 -5.12 -4.63 14.20
C GLY A 93 -4.20 -3.44 14.51
N ALA A 94 -2.91 -3.70 14.71
CA ALA A 94 -1.90 -2.67 14.95
C ALA A 94 -1.21 -2.18 13.67
N TYR A 95 -1.54 -2.76 12.52
CA TYR A 95 -0.86 -2.52 11.25
C TYR A 95 -1.61 -1.54 10.38
N TRP A 96 -0.83 -0.66 9.76
CA TRP A 96 -1.24 0.20 8.66
C TRP A 96 -0.48 -0.26 7.41
N LEU A 97 -1.23 -0.56 6.35
CA LEU A 97 -0.72 -1.01 5.08
C LEU A 97 -1.20 -0.08 3.97
N VAL A 98 -0.29 0.34 3.09
CA VAL A 98 -0.61 1.11 1.88
C VAL A 98 -0.06 0.45 0.65
N ALA A 99 -0.90 0.24 -0.36
CA ALA A 99 -0.52 -0.23 -1.68
C ALA A 99 -0.80 0.84 -2.73
N ARG A 100 0.20 1.23 -3.53
CA ARG A 100 0.07 2.31 -4.51
C ARG A 100 0.64 1.92 -5.88
N SER A 101 -0.11 2.22 -6.96
CA SER A 101 0.35 2.02 -8.33
C SER A 101 -0.60 2.62 -9.37
N VAL A 102 -0.08 2.98 -10.54
CA VAL A 102 -0.88 3.23 -11.76
C VAL A 102 -1.67 2.00 -12.23
N TYR A 103 -1.31 0.80 -11.78
CA TYR A 103 -2.05 -0.42 -12.11
C TYR A 103 -3.32 -0.60 -11.26
N PHE A 104 -3.54 0.26 -10.26
CA PHE A 104 -4.72 0.21 -9.41
C PHE A 104 -5.70 1.29 -9.86
N GLN A 105 -6.71 0.93 -10.64
CA GLN A 105 -7.73 1.87 -11.13
C GLN A 105 -9.04 1.70 -10.35
N GLU A 106 -9.27 0.51 -9.80
CA GLU A 106 -10.39 0.19 -8.91
C GLU A 106 -9.89 -0.63 -7.71
N PRO A 107 -10.63 -0.70 -6.59
CA PRO A 107 -10.19 -1.43 -5.42
C PRO A 107 -9.85 -2.91 -5.68
N GLY A 108 -10.56 -3.57 -6.60
CA GLY A 108 -10.29 -4.97 -6.94
C GLY A 108 -8.90 -5.20 -7.55
N ASP A 109 -8.26 -4.18 -8.13
CA ASP A 109 -6.96 -4.33 -8.79
C ASP A 109 -5.82 -4.55 -7.78
N ALA A 110 -5.89 -3.90 -6.63
CA ALA A 110 -4.89 -4.03 -5.56
C ALA A 110 -5.14 -5.24 -4.65
N GLU A 111 -6.38 -5.75 -4.62
CA GLU A 111 -6.85 -6.78 -3.69
C GLU A 111 -5.92 -8.01 -3.59
N PRO A 112 -5.43 -8.63 -4.69
CA PRO A 112 -4.56 -9.79 -4.56
C PRO A 112 -3.25 -9.50 -3.82
N LEU A 113 -2.64 -8.34 -4.08
CA LEU A 113 -1.36 -7.95 -3.47
C LEU A 113 -1.54 -7.49 -2.03
N VAL A 114 -2.62 -6.77 -1.76
CA VAL A 114 -2.99 -6.35 -0.40
C VAL A 114 -3.26 -7.60 0.46
N ASN A 115 -4.03 -8.57 -0.02
CA ASN A 115 -4.34 -9.80 0.71
C ASN A 115 -3.09 -10.66 0.97
N ASP A 116 -2.18 -10.76 -0.01
CA ASP A 116 -0.91 -11.45 0.16
C ASP A 116 -0.04 -10.78 1.24
N ALA A 117 0.00 -9.45 1.27
CA ALA A 117 0.75 -8.69 2.26
C ALA A 117 0.13 -8.78 3.67
N LEU A 118 -1.20 -8.68 3.80
CA LEU A 118 -1.92 -8.89 5.06
C LEU A 118 -1.68 -10.30 5.62
N SER A 119 -1.70 -11.32 4.76
CA SER A 119 -1.45 -12.71 5.15
C SER A 119 -0.01 -12.97 5.63
N ALA A 120 0.92 -12.04 5.36
CA ALA A 120 2.31 -12.12 5.79
C ALA A 120 2.59 -11.36 7.09
N LEU A 121 1.58 -10.67 7.66
CA LEU A 121 1.72 -9.98 8.93
C LEU A 121 1.93 -10.97 10.10
N PRO A 122 2.70 -10.61 11.14
CA PRO A 122 2.98 -11.45 12.32
C PRO A 122 1.79 -11.84 13.19
#